data_AF-A0A7J3BCD5-F1
#
_entry.id   AF-A0A7J3BCD5-F1
#
_cell.length_a   1.000
_cell.length_b   1.000
_cell.length_c   1.000
_cell.angle_alpha   90.00
_cell.angle_beta   90.00
_cell.angle_gamma   90.00
#
_symmetry.space_group_name_H-M   'P 1'
#
loop_
_entity.id
_entity.type
_entity.pdbx_description
1 polymer ?
#
loop_
_entity_poly.entity_id
_entity_poly.type
_entity_poly.pdbx_seq_one_letter_code
_entity_poly.pdbx_strand_id
1 'polypeptide(L)' 'MARSGKGKVVNRGYRYSKVFIYVPKDVATDTGFPFKVGEDITVTIEGKKLIVEKRTKHKGPLRTYQR' A
#
# COMPACT_ATOMS: atom_id res chain seq x y z
N MET A 1 -15.32 12.83 9.00
CA MET A 1 -15.64 11.44 8.61
C MET A 1 -15.94 11.41 7.12
N ALA A 2 -15.10 10.74 6.34
CA ALA A 2 -15.45 10.29 5.00
C ALA A 2 -15.06 8.82 4.87
N ARG A 3 -16.06 7.93 4.81
CA ARG A 3 -15.88 6.46 4.76
C ARG A 3 -15.62 5.93 3.34
N SER A 4 -15.79 6.76 2.31
CA SER A 4 -15.68 6.35 0.90
C SER A 4 -15.50 7.56 -0.02
N GLY A 5 -15.00 7.32 -1.24
CA GLY A 5 -14.89 8.32 -2.31
C GLY A 5 -14.52 7.68 -3.65
N LYS A 6 -14.61 8.43 -4.75
CA LYS A 6 -14.30 7.92 -6.10
C LYS A 6 -12.80 7.92 -6.36
N GLY A 7 -12.20 6.74 -6.52
CA GLY A 7 -10.81 6.57 -6.93
C GLY A 7 -10.65 6.39 -8.45
N LYS A 8 -9.40 6.34 -8.91
CA LYS A 8 -9.05 6.02 -10.31
C LYS A 8 -7.85 5.08 -10.35
N VAL A 9 -7.92 4.09 -11.23
CA VAL A 9 -6.78 3.25 -11.60
C VAL A 9 -6.10 3.88 -12.81
N VAL A 10 -4.80 4.14 -12.71
CA VAL A 10 -4.01 4.68 -13.83
C VAL A 10 -2.77 3.82 -14.06
N ASN A 11 -2.48 3.53 -15.32
CA ASN A 11 -1.21 2.94 -15.72
C ASN A 11 -0.26 4.08 -16.13
N ARG A 12 0.86 4.24 -15.42
CA ARG A 12 1.87 5.26 -15.75
C ARG A 12 3.20 4.65 -16.22
N GLY A 13 3.22 3.35 -16.55
CA GLY A 13 4.43 2.65 -16.98
C GLY A 13 4.48 2.45 -18.50
N TYR A 14 5.60 2.84 -19.14
CA TYR A 14 5.83 2.62 -20.57
C TYR A 14 6.47 1.24 -20.88
N ARG A 15 7.26 0.68 -19.94
CA ARG A 15 8.02 -0.58 -20.13
C ARG A 15 7.74 -1.67 -19.08
N TYR A 16 7.34 -1.27 -17.88
CA TYR A 16 6.76 -2.14 -16.85
C TYR A 16 5.48 -1.46 -16.36
N SER A 17 4.34 -2.12 -16.48
CA SER A 17 3.03 -1.58 -16.08
C SER A 17 3.02 -1.33 -14.57
N LYS A 18 3.30 -0.09 -14.18
CA LYS A 18 3.08 0.38 -12.82
C LYS A 18 1.65 0.89 -12.74
N VAL A 19 0.81 0.11 -12.07
CA VAL A 19 -0.57 0.46 -11.78
C VAL A 19 -0.60 1.29 -10.50
N PHE A 20 -1.22 2.46 -10.57
CA PHE A 20 -1.43 3.33 -9.42
C PHE A 20 -2.92 3.42 -9.13
N ILE A 21 -3.26 3.30 -7.84
CA ILE A 21 -4.61 3.52 -7.34
C ILE A 21 -4.61 4.85 -6.59
N TYR A 22 -5.44 5.78 -7.05
CA TYR A 22 -5.63 7.04 -6.32
C TYR A 22 -6.64 6.85 -5.19
N VAL A 23 -6.19 7.10 -3.96
CA VAL A 23 -7.05 7.19 -2.78
C VAL A 23 -7.57 8.63 -2.68
N PRO A 24 -8.90 8.85 -2.58
CA PRO A 24 -9.47 10.18 -2.42
C PRO A 24 -8.89 10.91 -1.21
N LYS A 25 -8.69 12.23 -1.34
CA LYS A 25 -8.13 13.08 -0.27
C LYS A 25 -8.83 12.84 1.07
N ASP A 26 -10.16 12.85 1.09
CA ASP A 26 -10.94 12.75 2.32
C ASP A 26 -10.75 11.40 3.04
N VAL A 27 -10.43 10.34 2.29
CA VAL A 27 -10.11 9.01 2.85
C VAL A 27 -8.66 8.98 3.35
N ALA A 28 -7.73 9.58 2.60
CA ALA A 28 -6.30 9.61 2.97
C ALA A 28 -6.01 10.48 4.20
N THR A 29 -6.86 11.48 4.50
CA THR A 29 -6.74 12.35 5.67
C THR A 29 -7.55 11.89 6.88
N ASP A 30 -8.31 10.80 6.77
CA ASP A 30 -9.11 10.28 7.88
C ASP A 30 -8.19 9.68 8.96
N THR A 31 -8.55 9.85 10.24
CA THR A 31 -7.75 9.34 11.36
C THR A 31 -7.69 7.81 11.39
N GLY A 32 -8.65 7.13 10.75
CA GLY A 32 -8.65 5.69 10.56
C GLY A 32 -7.80 5.20 9.37
N PHE A 33 -7.18 6.09 8.60
CA PHE A 33 -6.36 5.69 7.46
C PHE A 33 -5.12 4.91 7.94
N PRO A 34 -4.96 3.64 7.54
CA PRO A 34 -4.01 2.76 8.23
C PRO A 34 -2.56 2.94 7.77
N PHE A 35 -2.25 3.79 6.80
CA PHE A 35 -0.92 3.90 6.20
C PHE A 35 -0.33 5.31 6.33
N LYS A 36 1.01 5.39 6.31
CA LYS A 36 1.75 6.64 6.10
C LYS A 36 2.47 6.63 4.75
N VAL A 37 2.69 7.83 4.20
CA VAL A 37 3.42 7.98 2.94
C VAL A 37 4.83 7.41 3.10
N GLY A 38 5.22 6.51 2.19
CA GLY A 38 6.54 5.87 2.19
C GLY A 38 6.65 4.60 3.03
N GLU A 39 5.58 4.15 3.71
CA GLU A 39 5.58 2.85 4.38
C GLU A 39 5.55 1.69 3.37
N ASP A 40 6.26 0.60 3.71
CA ASP A 40 6.20 -0.64 2.96
C ASP A 40 4.84 -1.33 3.20
N ILE A 41 4.17 -1.68 2.11
CA ILE A 41 2.88 -2.37 2.12
C ILE A 41 2.96 -3.68 1.32
N THR A 42 2.05 -4.59 1.66
CA THR A 42 1.78 -5.79 0.86
C THR A 42 0.43 -5.58 0.17
N VAL A 43 0.36 -5.92 -1.11
CA VAL A 43 -0.86 -5.83 -1.91
C VAL A 43 -1.18 -7.22 -2.44
N THR A 44 -2.36 -7.76 -2.10
CA THR A 44 -2.81 -9.09 -2.48
C THR A 44 -4.18 -9.02 -3.16
N ILE A 45 -4.52 -10.07 -3.92
CA ILE A 45 -5.84 -10.24 -4.51
C ILE A 45 -6.54 -11.39 -3.78
N GLU A 46 -7.72 -11.13 -3.26
CA GLU A 46 -8.62 -12.15 -2.70
C GLU A 46 -9.95 -12.12 -3.45
N GLY A 47 -10.16 -13.12 -4.30
CA GLY A 47 -11.32 -13.20 -5.19
C GLY A 47 -11.39 -12.00 -6.14
N LYS A 48 -12.39 -11.13 -5.95
CA LYS A 48 -12.60 -9.90 -6.74
C LYS A 48 -12.17 -8.62 -6.01
N LYS A 49 -11.41 -8.74 -4.91
CA LYS A 49 -10.98 -7.62 -4.07
C LYS A 49 -9.46 -7.49 -4.11
N LEU A 50 -9.00 -6.24 -4.07
CA LEU A 50 -7.60 -5.92 -3.79
C LEU A 50 -7.49 -5.59 -2.30
N ILE A 51 -6.61 -6.28 -1.60
CA ILE A 51 -6.34 -6.07 -0.18
C ILE A 51 -4.97 -5.41 -0.06
N VAL A 52 -4.88 -4.39 0.79
CA VAL A 52 -3.65 -3.67 1.09
C VAL A 52 -3.41 -3.76 2.59
N GLU A 53 -2.23 -4.25 2.97
CA GLU A 53 -1.86 -4.46 4.38
C GLU A 53 -0.49 -3.87 4.66
N LYS A 54 -0.23 -3.53 5.93
CA LYS A 54 1.12 -3.14 6.35
C LYS A 54 2.06 -4.32 6.18
N ARG A 55 3.21 -4.09 5.55
CA ARG A 55 4.24 -5.12 5.48
C ARG A 55 4.87 -5.25 6.86
N THR A 56 4.63 -6.36 7.55
CA THR A 56 5.36 -6.68 8.77
C THR A 56 6.83 -6.85 8.37
N LYS A 57 7.70 -5.98 8.87
CA LYS A 57 9.15 -6.20 8.75
C LYS A 57 9.45 -7.46 9.56
N HIS A 58 9.56 -8.61 8.90
CA HIS A 58 10.33 -9.70 9.48
C HIS A 58 11.72 -9.14 9.74
N LYS A 59 12.07 -8.96 11.02
CA LYS A 59 13.48 -8.91 11.44
C LYS A 59 14.05 -10.26 11.05
N GLY A 60 14.59 -10.37 9.83
CA GLY A 60 15.40 -11.52 9.45
C GLY A 60 16.50 -11.72 10.52
N PRO A 61 17.00 -12.94 10.72
CA PRO A 61 17.96 -13.21 11.77
C PRO A 61 19.09 -12.18 11.68
N LEU A 62 19.40 -11.53 12.81
CA LEU A 62 20.56 -10.66 12.94
C LEU A 62 21.73 -11.42 12.33
N ARG A 63 22.24 -10.97 11.19
CA ARG A 63 23.50 -11.47 10.64
C ARG A 63 24.57 -11.05 11.65
N THR A 64 24.83 -11.91 12.63
CA THR A 64 25.96 -11.77 13.53
C THR A 64 27.19 -11.80 12.63
N TYR A 65 27.82 -10.65 12.47
CA TYR A 65 29.11 -10.53 11.80
C TYR A 65 30.12 -11.24 12.73
N GLN A 66 30.45 -12.49 12.43
CA GLN A 66 31.64 -13.12 13.02
C GLN A 66 32.85 -12.53 12.30
N ARG A 67 33.66 -11.80 13.06
CA ARG A 67 35.03 -11.40 12.69
C ARG A 67 35.98 -12.54 13.02
#